data_AF-A0A348UND0-F1
#
_entry.id   AF-A0A348UND0-F1
#
_cell.length_a   1.000
_cell.length_b   1.000
_cell.length_c   1.000
_cell.angle_alpha   90.00
_cell.angle_beta   90.00
_cell.angle_gamma   90.00
#
_symmetry.space_group_name_H-M   'P 1'
#
loop_
_entity.id
_entity.type
_entity.pdbx_description
1 polymer ?
#
loop_
_entity_poly.entity_id
_entity_poly.type
_entity_poly.pdbx_seq_one_letter_code
_entity_poly.pdbx_strand_id
1 'polypeptide(L)' 'RIEADVATRFCKVHNDAMAELVARYPGRFLGAAALPMQDVDAAMRELERAVRELGLVAAYTGTRYPFPLDDPRL' A
#
# COMPACT_ATOMS: atom_id res chain seq x y z
N ARG A 1 -5.39 7.14 -16.60
CA ARG A 1 -5.76 5.97 -15.77
C ARG A 1 -4.49 5.15 -15.61
N ILE A 2 -4.16 4.70 -14.40
CA ILE A 2 -3.00 3.83 -14.17
C ILE A 2 -3.50 2.39 -14.23
N GLU A 3 -2.82 1.52 -14.99
CA GLU A 3 -3.15 0.10 -15.09
C GLU A 3 -2.84 -0.63 -13.78
N ALA A 4 -3.61 -1.68 -13.46
CA ALA A 4 -3.56 -2.34 -12.15
C ALA A 4 -2.22 -3.04 -11.88
N ASP A 5 -1.59 -3.61 -12.90
CA ASP A 5 -0.27 -4.25 -12.84
C ASP A 5 0.83 -3.22 -12.55
N VAL A 6 0.77 -2.05 -13.21
CA VAL A 6 1.69 -0.93 -13.00
C VAL A 6 1.55 -0.40 -11.58
N ALA A 7 0.32 -0.21 -11.10
CA ALA A 7 0.06 0.23 -9.73
C ALA A 7 0.58 -0.79 -8.70
N THR A 8 0.34 -2.09 -8.92
CA THR A 8 0.80 -3.17 -8.04
C THR A 8 2.32 -3.19 -7.95
N ARG A 9 3.03 -3.08 -9.08
CA ARG A 9 4.48 -3.03 -9.11
C ARG A 9 5.02 -1.79 -8.39
N PHE A 10 4.39 -0.64 -8.59
CA PHE A 10 4.76 0.60 -7.92
C PHE A 10 4.62 0.47 -6.39
N CYS A 11 3.46 0.00 -5.91
CA CYS A 11 3.18 -0.16 -4.50
C CYS A 11 4.20 -1.09 -3.82
N LYS A 12 4.56 -2.20 -4.45
CA LYS A 12 5.60 -3.11 -3.93
C LYS A 12 6.94 -2.40 -3.71
N VAL A 13 7.47 -1.76 -4.76
CA VAL A 13 8.76 -1.04 -4.70
C VAL A 13 8.70 0.10 -3.68
N HIS A 14 7.58 0.82 -3.63
CA HIS A 14 7.38 1.91 -2.68
C HIS A 14 7.39 1.41 -1.23
N ASN A 15 6.65 0.33 -0.95
CA ASN A 15 6.53 -0.23 0.40
C ASN A 15 7.85 -0.83 0.87
N ASP A 16 8.61 -1.48 -0.02
CA ASP A 16 9.94 -2.01 0.30
C ASP A 16 10.89 -0.85 0.67
N ALA A 17 10.91 0.23 -0.12
CA ALA A 17 11.71 1.42 0.20
C ALA A 17 11.26 2.12 1.50
N MET A 18 9.95 2.15 1.77
CA MET A 18 9.40 2.68 3.02
C MET A 18 9.89 1.87 4.23
N ALA A 19 9.84 0.54 4.13
CA ALA A 19 10.31 -0.35 5.17
C ALA A 19 11.81 -0.20 5.42
N GLU A 20 12.62 -0.11 4.36
CA GLU A 20 14.06 0.16 4.46
C GLU A 20 14.35 1.49 5.17
N LEU A 21 13.58 2.54 4.87
CA LEU A 21 13.74 3.85 5.50
C LEU A 21 13.39 3.82 6.99
N VAL A 22 12.28 3.17 7.35
CA VAL A 22 11.87 2.98 8.75
C VAL A 22 12.92 2.17 9.51
N ALA A 23 13.43 1.09 8.91
CA ALA A 23 14.47 0.26 9.50
C ALA A 23 15.79 1.00 9.71
N ARG A 24 16.11 2.00 8.88
CA ARG A 24 17.31 2.84 9.05
C ARG A 24 17.20 3.80 10.24
N TYR A 25 15.98 4.18 10.65
CA TYR A 25 15.76 5.13 11.74
C TYR A 25 14.66 4.66 12.71
N PRO A 26 14.87 3.52 13.40
CA PRO A 26 13.87 2.96 14.29
C PRO A 26 13.54 3.93 15.44
N GLY A 27 12.26 4.05 15.77
CA GLY A 27 11.77 4.95 16.82
C GLY A 27 11.62 6.42 16.40
N ARG A 28 12.01 6.78 15.17
CA ARG A 28 11.82 8.12 14.59
C ARG A 28 10.72 8.16 13.53
N PHE A 29 10.57 7.07 12.77
CA PHE A 29 9.58 6.96 11.71
C PHE A 29 8.67 5.75 11.89
N LEU A 30 7.43 5.90 11.43
CA LEU A 30 6.49 4.83 11.15
C LEU A 30 6.19 4.86 9.66
N GLY A 31 5.89 3.69 9.08
CA GLY A 31 5.58 3.57 7.66
C GLY A 31 4.11 3.23 7.42
N ALA A 32 3.54 3.86 6.39
CA ALA A 32 2.22 3.54 5.86
C ALA A 32 2.37 2.89 4.48
N ALA A 33 1.65 1.80 4.25
CA ALA A 33 1.62 1.08 2.98
C ALA A 33 0.81 1.85 1.93
N ALA A 34 1.37 1.98 0.73
CA ALA A 34 0.61 2.36 -0.46
C ALA A 34 -0.07 1.12 -1.04
N LEU A 35 -1.33 1.26 -1.48
CA LEU A 35 -2.15 0.15 -1.98
C LEU A 35 -2.61 0.37 -3.44
N PRO A 36 -2.56 -0.66 -4.31
CA PRO A 36 -3.04 -0.60 -5.69
C PRO A 36 -4.57 -0.67 -5.77
N MET A 37 -5.27 0.40 -5.40
CA MET A 37 -6.73 0.47 -5.29
C MET A 37 -7.51 0.29 -6.61
N GLN A 38 -6.83 0.09 -7.74
CA GLN A 38 -7.41 -0.32 -9.01
C GLN A 38 -7.87 -1.78 -9.02
N ASP A 39 -7.27 -2.60 -8.16
CA ASP A 39 -7.57 -4.02 -7.95
C ASP A 39 -7.59 -4.29 -6.44
N VAL A 40 -8.80 -4.44 -5.88
CA VAL A 40 -9.00 -4.63 -4.44
C VAL A 40 -8.31 -5.89 -3.93
N ASP A 41 -8.33 -6.99 -4.69
CA ASP A 41 -7.68 -8.23 -4.26
C ASP A 41 -6.16 -8.07 -4.24
N ALA A 42 -5.59 -7.34 -5.21
CA ALA A 42 -4.17 -6.99 -5.19
C ALA A 42 -3.82 -6.06 -4.02
N ALA A 43 -4.69 -5.09 -3.70
CA ALA A 43 -4.55 -4.21 -2.56
C ALA A 43 -4.54 -4.99 -1.23
N MET A 44 -5.45 -5.94 -1.06
CA MET A 44 -5.51 -6.77 0.14
C MET A 44 -4.27 -7.64 0.32
N ARG A 45 -3.78 -8.27 -0.76
CA ARG A 45 -2.53 -9.05 -0.73
C ARG A 45 -1.33 -8.19 -0.36
N GLU A 46 -1.24 -6.98 -0.92
CA GLU A 46 -0.13 -6.08 -0.63
C GLU A 46 -0.21 -5.50 0.79
N LEU A 47 -1.42 -5.24 1.31
CA LEU A 47 -1.62 -4.84 2.70
C LEU A 47 -1.16 -5.95 3.66
N GLU A 48 -1.55 -7.19 3.40
CA GLU A 48 -1.12 -8.33 4.23
C GLU A 48 0.41 -8.46 4.25
N ARG A 49 1.05 -8.39 3.08
CA ARG A 49 2.51 -8.40 2.96
C ARG A 49 3.15 -7.23 3.71
N ALA A 50 2.66 -6.01 3.51
CA ALA A 50 3.20 -4.81 4.13
C ALA A 50 3.16 -4.85 5.66
N VAL A 51 2.07 -5.39 6.24
CA VAL A 51 1.93 -5.49 7.69
C VAL A 51 2.73 -6.68 8.24
N ARG A 52 2.58 -7.86 7.63
CA ARG A 52 3.14 -9.11 8.18
C ARG A 52 4.62 -9.32 7.90
N GLU A 53 5.10 -8.84 6.75
CA GLU A 53 6.49 -9.07 6.31
C GLU A 53 7.35 -7.82 6.46
N LEU A 54 6.80 -6.62 6.20
CA LEU A 54 7.57 -5.36 6.22
C LEU A 54 7.44 -4.56 7.53
N GLY A 55 6.47 -4.88 8.37
CA GLY A 55 6.23 -4.17 9.63
C GLY A 55 5.68 -2.75 9.46
N LEU A 56 5.05 -2.43 8.32
CA LEU A 56 4.31 -1.18 8.15
C LEU A 56 3.04 -1.24 9.00
N VAL A 57 2.69 -0.12 9.65
CA VAL A 57 1.64 -0.10 10.70
C VAL A 57 0.37 0.63 10.30
N ALA A 58 0.35 1.21 9.10
CA ALA A 58 -0.79 1.94 8.56
C ALA A 58 -0.91 1.65 7.06
N ALA A 59 -2.08 1.99 6.51
CA ALA A 59 -2.30 2.06 5.07
C ALA A 59 -2.65 3.51 4.70
N TYR A 60 -2.16 3.96 3.55
CA TYR A 60 -2.49 5.25 2.99
C TYR A 60 -3.01 5.07 1.56
N THR A 61 -4.19 5.62 1.32
CA THR A 61 -4.83 5.63 0.00
C THR A 61 -5.20 7.05 -0.40
N GLY A 62 -5.22 7.30 -1.70
CA GLY A 62 -5.82 8.53 -2.23
C GLY A 62 -7.35 8.49 -2.15
N THR A 63 -8.01 9.62 -2.40
CA THR A 63 -9.48 9.72 -2.31
C THR A 63 -10.21 9.37 -3.60
N ARG A 64 -9.49 9.05 -4.67
CA ARG A 64 -10.05 8.77 -6.00
C ARG A 64 -9.73 7.36 -6.44
N TYR A 65 -10.72 6.49 -6.39
CA TYR A 65 -10.67 5.16 -7.01
C TYR A 65 -11.50 5.16 -8.31
N PRO A 66 -11.47 4.07 -9.10
CA PRO A 66 -12.41 3.87 -10.20
C PRO A 66 -13.89 3.79 -9.76
N PHE A 67 -14.14 3.71 -8.46
CA PHE A 67 -15.43 3.61 -7.77
C PHE A 67 -15.43 4.54 -6.54
N PRO A 68 -16.60 4.86 -5.95
CA PRO A 68 -16.66 5.71 -4.77
C PRO A 68 -16.16 4.97 -3.50
N LEU A 69 -15.84 5.71 -2.44
CA LEU A 69 -15.28 5.13 -1.20
C LEU A 69 -16.29 4.26 -0.42
N ASP A 70 -17.59 4.44 -0.65
CA ASP A 70 -18.69 3.66 -0.08
C ASP A 70 -19.12 2.47 -0.97
N ASP A 71 -18.37 2.16 -2.03
CA ASP A 71 -18.65 1.00 -2.86
C ASP A 71 -18.48 -0.30 -2.05
N PRO A 72 -19.46 -1.23 -2.07
CA PRO A 72 -19.46 -2.44 -1.25
C PRO A 72 -18.33 -3.44 -1.58
N ARG A 73 -17.52 -3.15 -2.62
CA ARG A 73 -16.35 -3.96 -2.98
C ARG A 73 -15.13 -3.66 -2.09
N LEU A 74 -15.13 -2.56 -1.34
CA LEU A 74 -14.11 -2.23 -0.33
C LEU A 74 -14.45 -2.87 1.02
#